data_AF-A0A9E6W2V5-F1
#
_entry.id   AF-A0A9E6W2V5-F1
#
_cell.length_a   1.000
_cell.length_b   1.000
_cell.length_c   1.000
_cell.angle_alpha   90.00
_cell.angle_beta   90.00
_cell.angle_gamma   90.00
#
_symmetry.space_group_name_H-M   'P 1'
#
loop_
_entity.id
_entity.type
_entity.pdbx_description
1 polymer ?
#
loop_
_entity_poly.entity_id
_entity_poly.type
_entity_poly.pdbx_seq_one_letter_code
_entity_poly.pdbx_strand_id
1 'polypeptide(L)' 'RVKGAPARGRSFELWLIEGGNAPVSLGLVPDKARGNVKVPAALQHKFANAVLAISDEPEGGSPTGKATGPVLALGQLSAI' A
#
# COMPACT_ATOMS: atom_id res chain seq x y z
N ARG A 1 -10.45 1.99 -8.07
CA ARG A 1 -9.88 3.32 -8.42
C ARG A 1 -10.04 4.21 -7.20
N VAL A 2 -8.97 4.46 -6.44
CA VAL A 2 -9.03 5.49 -5.37
C VAL A 2 -9.15 6.83 -6.09
N LYS A 3 -10.24 7.56 -5.87
CA LYS A 3 -10.38 8.93 -6.38
C LYS A 3 -9.86 9.87 -5.29
N GLY A 4 -8.85 10.67 -5.61
CA GLY A 4 -8.39 11.79 -4.78
C GLY A 4 -6.95 11.67 -4.29
N ALA A 5 -6.37 12.82 -3.97
CA ALA A 5 -5.14 12.96 -3.21
C ALA A 5 -5.46 12.81 -1.70
N PRO A 6 -4.48 12.48 -0.84
CA PRO A 6 -4.68 12.51 0.60
C PRO A 6 -5.12 13.90 1.07
N ALA A 7 -5.87 13.96 2.17
CA ALA A 7 -6.20 15.22 2.81
C ALA A 7 -4.95 15.92 3.35
N ARG A 8 -5.05 17.22 3.67
CA ARG A 8 -3.91 17.98 4.23
C ARG A 8 -3.42 17.32 5.53
N GLY A 9 -2.11 17.10 5.65
CA GLY A 9 -1.49 16.44 6.80
C GLY A 9 -1.74 14.92 6.84
N ARG A 10 -2.16 14.33 5.73
CA ARG A 10 -2.35 12.89 5.55
C ARG A 10 -1.47 12.38 4.42
N SER A 11 -1.24 11.08 4.40
CA SER A 11 -0.52 10.41 3.33
C SER A 11 -1.22 9.10 3.02
N PHE A 12 -1.16 8.66 1.77
CA PHE A 12 -1.58 7.31 1.43
C PHE A 12 -0.38 6.38 1.47
N GLU A 13 -0.52 5.21 2.07
CA GLU A 13 0.52 4.21 2.14
C GLU A 13 0.08 2.92 1.46
N LEU A 14 0.98 2.34 0.65
CA LEU A 14 0.76 1.11 -0.06
C LEU A 14 1.32 -0.07 0.73
N TRP A 15 0.55 -1.15 0.81
CA TRP A 15 0.91 -2.35 1.55
C TRP A 15 0.82 -3.60 0.67
N LEU A 16 1.70 -4.56 0.92
CA LEU A 16 1.64 -5.92 0.41
C LEU A 16 1.18 -6.87 1.52
N ILE A 17 0.09 -7.59 1.30
CA ILE A 17 -0.48 -8.56 2.25
C ILE A 17 -0.46 -9.92 1.58
N GLU A 18 0.31 -10.86 2.12
CA GLU A 18 0.37 -12.24 1.63
C GLU A 18 -0.55 -13.12 2.49
N GLY A 19 -1.70 -13.52 1.96
CA GLY A 19 -2.68 -14.30 2.72
C GLY A 19 -3.10 -13.60 4.03
N GLY A 20 -2.91 -14.29 5.16
CA GLY A 20 -3.17 -13.76 6.51
C GLY A 20 -1.97 -13.13 7.21
N ASN A 21 -0.83 -12.98 6.52
CA ASN A 21 0.39 -12.41 7.10
C ASN A 21 0.23 -10.91 7.40
N ALA A 22 1.08 -10.40 8.30
CA ALA A 22 1.12 -8.97 8.57
C ALA A 22 1.46 -8.17 7.29
N PRO A 23 0.81 -7.01 7.06
CA PRO A 23 1.08 -6.16 5.91
C PRO A 23 2.54 -5.69 5.93
N VAL A 24 3.17 -5.68 4.77
CA VAL A 24 4.50 -5.10 4.55
C VAL A 24 4.34 -3.79 3.80
N SER A 25 4.87 -2.69 4.35
CA SER A 25 4.83 -1.40 3.67
C SER A 25 5.66 -1.46 2.38
N LEU A 26 5.07 -0.97 1.30
CA LEU A 26 5.73 -0.70 0.02
C LEU A 26 6.02 0.80 -0.15
N GLY A 27 5.71 1.61 0.86
CA GLY A 27 5.95 3.05 0.89
C GLY A 27 4.73 3.90 0.54
N LEU A 28 4.95 5.22 0.55
CA LEU A 28 3.90 6.21 0.31
C LEU A 28 3.48 6.24 -1.17
N VAL A 29 2.19 6.36 -1.40
CA VAL A 29 1.62 6.59 -2.71
C VAL A 29 1.85 8.06 -3.08
N PRO A 30 2.53 8.35 -4.20
CA PRO A 30 2.75 9.73 -4.61
C PRO A 30 1.43 10.38 -5.04
N ASP A 31 1.29 11.68 -4.84
CA ASP A 31 0.10 12.48 -5.21
C ASP A 31 -0.22 12.49 -6.72
N LYS A 32 0.62 11.86 -7.54
CA LYS A 32 0.42 11.72 -8.97
C LYS A 32 -0.59 10.60 -9.25
N ALA A 33 -1.49 10.85 -10.20
CA ALA A 33 -2.54 9.90 -10.60
C ALA A 33 -2.03 8.52 -11.09
N ARG A 34 -0.72 8.39 -11.36
CA ARG A 34 -0.02 7.14 -11.65
C ARG A 34 1.34 7.18 -10.97
N GLY A 35 1.70 6.08 -10.32
CA GLY A 35 3.00 5.86 -9.70
C GLY A 35 3.48 4.45 -9.95
N ASN A 36 4.80 4.28 -10.04
CA ASN A 36 5.44 2.98 -10.07
C ASN A 36 6.12 2.77 -8.70
N VAL A 37 5.79 1.67 -8.05
CA VAL A 37 6.48 1.25 -6.83
C VAL A 37 7.45 0.15 -7.19
N LYS A 38 8.74 0.37 -6.92
CA LYS A 38 9.74 -0.67 -7.09
C LYS A 38 9.63 -1.63 -5.92
N VAL A 39 9.24 -2.86 -6.22
CA VAL A 39 9.14 -3.93 -5.24
C VAL A 39 10.48 -4.66 -5.20
N PRO A 40 11.14 -4.76 -4.03
CA PRO A 40 12.36 -5.54 -3.87
C PRO A 40 12.19 -6.98 -4.36
N ALA A 41 13.22 -7.55 -5.01
CA ALA A 41 13.19 -8.93 -5.49
C ALA A 41 12.83 -9.94 -4.37
N ALA A 42 13.29 -9.66 -3.16
CA ALA A 42 12.98 -10.45 -1.97
C ALA A 42 11.48 -10.46 -1.61
N LEU A 43 10.64 -9.56 -2.12
CA LEU A 43 9.20 -9.59 -1.90
C LEU A 43 8.41 -10.14 -3.08
N GLN A 44 9.04 -10.33 -4.25
CA GLN A 44 8.35 -10.77 -5.47
C GLN A 44 7.75 -12.17 -5.34
N HIS A 45 8.37 -13.07 -4.58
CA HIS A 45 7.83 -14.42 -4.34
C HIS A 45 6.46 -14.41 -3.64
N LYS A 46 6.15 -13.34 -2.89
CA LYS A 46 4.87 -13.19 -2.18
C LYS A 46 3.71 -12.84 -3.09
N PHE A 47 3.98 -12.45 -4.35
CA PHE A 47 2.98 -11.85 -5.24
C PHE A 47 1.91 -12.85 -5.71
N ALA A 48 2.25 -14.14 -5.76
CA ALA A 48 1.35 -15.17 -6.27
C ALA A 48 0.01 -15.23 -5.53
N ASN A 49 -0.01 -14.88 -4.24
CA ASN A 49 -1.21 -14.89 -3.40
C ASN A 49 -1.37 -13.58 -2.59
N ALA A 50 -0.82 -12.48 -3.10
CA ALA A 50 -0.85 -11.22 -2.38
C ALA A 50 -2.03 -10.32 -2.76
N VAL A 51 -2.45 -9.53 -1.78
CA VAL A 51 -3.35 -8.40 -1.92
C VAL A 51 -2.56 -7.12 -1.68
N LEU A 52 -2.74 -6.15 -2.57
CA LEU A 52 -2.32 -4.78 -2.33
C LEU A 52 -3.40 -4.05 -1.55
N ALA A 53 -3.00 -3.27 -0.55
CA ALA A 53 -3.89 -2.39 0.19
C ALA A 53 -3.38 -0.95 0.17
N ILE A 54 -4.30 0.02 0.18
CA ILE A 54 -3.98 1.43 0.41
C ILE A 54 -4.70 1.86 1.68
N SER A 55 -3.97 2.46 2.62
CA SER A 55 -4.55 3.07 3.81
C SER A 55 -4.35 4.59 3.82
N ASP A 56 -5.23 5.28 4.53
CA ASP A 56 -5.07 6.68 4.91
C ASP A 56 -4.23 6.75 6.19
N GLU A 57 -3.03 7.31 6.12
CA GLU A 57 -2.06 7.36 7.21
C GLU A 57 -1.73 8.81 7.62
N PRO A 58 -1.18 9.03 8.82
CA PRO A 58 -0.61 10.32 9.20
C PRO A 58 0.40 10.83 8.17
N GLU A 59 0.68 12.14 8.19
CA GLU A 59 1.74 12.71 7.36
C GLU A 59 3.05 11.92 7.53
N GLY A 60 3.62 11.47 6.41
CA GLY A 60 4.82 10.63 6.41
C GLY A 60 4.57 9.12 6.50
N GLY A 61 3.33 8.68 6.68
CA GLY A 61 2.93 7.27 6.73
C GLY A 61 2.69 6.73 8.13
N SER A 62 2.55 5.42 8.22
CA SER A 62 2.39 4.70 9.48
C SER A 62 3.67 4.77 10.32
N PRO A 63 3.57 5.23 11.59
CA PRO A 63 4.72 5.22 12.50
C PRO A 63 4.99 3.82 13.11
N THR A 64 4.10 2.84 12.88
CA THR A 64 4.14 1.55 13.59
C THR A 64 4.57 0.38 12.70
N GLY A 65 4.73 0.60 11.40
CA GLY A 65 4.95 -0.49 10.44
C GLY A 65 3.72 -1.37 10.18
N LYS A 66 2.53 -0.94 10.62
CA LYS A 66 1.22 -1.53 10.32
C LYS A 66 0.28 -0.43 9.86
N ALA A 67 -0.74 -0.71 9.04
CA ALA A 67 -1.75 0.30 8.71
C ALA A 67 -2.39 0.86 9.99
N THR A 68 -2.35 2.19 10.19
CA THR A 68 -2.91 2.84 11.40
C THR A 68 -4.23 3.54 11.15
N GLY A 69 -4.55 3.83 9.90
CA GLY A 69 -5.84 4.38 9.52
C GLY A 69 -6.67 3.45 8.63
N PRO A 70 -7.81 3.97 8.11
CA PRO A 70 -8.75 3.17 7.35
C PRO A 70 -8.13 2.69 6.02
N VAL A 71 -8.42 1.44 5.65
CA VAL A 71 -8.08 0.90 4.34
C VAL A 71 -9.08 1.44 3.32
N LEU A 72 -8.57 2.13 2.30
CA LEU A 72 -9.35 2.81 1.27
C LEU A 72 -9.52 1.95 0.01
N ALA A 73 -8.60 1.02 -0.24
CA ALA A 73 -8.67 0.12 -1.37
C ALA A 73 -7.94 -1.19 -1.13
N LEU A 74 -8.44 -2.25 -1.76
CA LEU A 74 -7.82 -3.55 -1.88
C LEU A 74 -7.74 -3.93 -3.36
N GLY A 75 -6.66 -4.60 -3.76
CA GLY A 75 -6.48 -5.11 -5.11
C GLY A 75 -5.73 -6.44 -5.08
N GLN A 76 -6.33 -7.50 -5.60
CA GLN A 76 -5.64 -8.77 -5.76
C GLN A 76 -4.57 -8.64 -6.83
N LEU A 77 -3.37 -9.12 -6.55
CA LEU A 77 -2.34 -9.31 -7.57
C LEU A 77 -2.69 -10.58 -8.35
N SER A 78 -2.86 -10.43 -9.65
CA SER A 78 -2.92 -11.55 -10.57
C SER A 78 -1.58 -11.58 -11.31
N ALA A 79 -0.96 -12.75 -11.40
CA ALA A 79 0.16 -12.94 -12.31
C ALA A 79 -0.31 -12.60 -13.74
N ILE A 80 0.52 -11.86 -14.48
CA ILE A 80 0.31 -11.56 -15.90
C ILE A 80 0.88 -12.73 -16.72
#